data_AF-A0A2S7DI87-F1
#
_entry.id   AF-A0A2S7DI87-F1
#
_cell.length_a   1.000
_cell.length_b   1.000
_cell.length_c   1.000
_cell.angle_alpha   90.00
_cell.angle_beta   90.00
_cell.angle_gamma   90.00
#
_symmetry.space_group_name_H-M   'P 1'
#
loop_
_entity.id
_entity.type
_entity.pdbx_description
1 polymer ?
#
loop_
_entity_poly.entity_id
_entity_poly.type
_entity_poly.pdbx_seq_one_letter_code
_entity_poly.pdbx_strand_id
1 'polypeptide(L)'
;MNSSVSRRPLTHAEADALQARCPAGWEYLRLRGGEDGFDACDGPLRIDGALEIEENVLVVLGDLECDILFVNDIASLIVAGELRAQAIIANGGLHVLGDLDCQTLVGLSYGDRIFGCTGRARVGTLIEDAHTFDFVGTFEADLIAPQSNVIAVPENARIARDFRHGMDAQQAREAFVESVLEDGALDVDRVCSVLWEGRSPLR
;
A
#
# COMPACT_ATOMS: atom_id res chain seq x y z
N MET A 1 19.23 -0.29 9.39
CA MET A 1 19.46 -1.61 10.02
C MET A 1 18.29 -2.48 9.58
N ASN A 2 18.51 -3.54 8.81
CA ASN A 2 17.40 -4.40 8.39
C ASN A 2 16.86 -5.12 9.62
N SER A 3 15.65 -4.79 10.05
CA SER A 3 14.90 -5.59 11.00
C SER A 3 14.61 -6.93 10.35
N SER A 4 15.30 -7.99 10.78
CA SER A 4 15.08 -9.32 10.22
C SER A 4 13.72 -9.84 10.66
N VAL A 5 12.74 -9.82 9.76
CA VAL A 5 11.44 -10.48 9.95
C VAL A 5 11.68 -12.00 9.99
N SER A 6 11.24 -12.66 11.05
CA SER A 6 11.34 -14.12 11.16
C SER A 6 10.28 -14.75 10.24
N ARG A 7 10.75 -15.47 9.21
CA ARG A 7 9.89 -16.12 8.22
C ARG A 7 9.74 -17.61 8.52
N ARG A 8 8.54 -18.13 8.28
CA ARG A 8 8.21 -19.56 8.25
C ARG A 8 7.23 -19.83 7.11
N PRO A 9 7.08 -21.07 6.63
CA PRO A 9 6.01 -21.39 5.70
C PRO A 9 4.63 -21.06 6.31
N LEU A 10 3.76 -20.45 5.51
CA LEU A 10 2.34 -20.33 5.81
C LEU A 10 1.73 -21.73 5.85
N THR A 11 0.97 -22.07 6.89
CA THR A 11 0.31 -23.39 6.93
C THR A 11 -0.91 -23.43 6.01
N HIS A 12 -1.33 -24.63 5.58
CA HIS A 12 -2.57 -24.77 4.81
C HIS A 12 -3.80 -24.22 5.54
N ALA A 13 -3.90 -24.47 6.85
CA ALA A 13 -5.01 -23.98 7.65
C ALA A 13 -5.05 -22.45 7.74
N GLU A 14 -3.88 -21.79 7.86
CA GLU A 14 -3.79 -20.33 7.85
C GLU A 14 -4.14 -19.76 6.46
N ALA A 15 -3.62 -20.36 5.38
CA ALA A 15 -3.94 -19.97 4.02
C ALA A 15 -5.46 -20.05 3.76
N ASP A 16 -6.10 -21.16 4.15
CA ASP A 16 -7.54 -21.36 4.01
C ASP A 16 -8.34 -20.35 4.84
N ALA A 17 -7.92 -20.08 6.07
CA ALA A 17 -8.56 -19.09 6.94
C ALA A 17 -8.45 -17.66 6.38
N LEU A 18 -7.31 -17.30 5.79
CA LEU A 18 -7.13 -16.01 5.12
C LEU A 18 -7.91 -15.93 3.81
N GLN A 19 -7.96 -17.01 3.03
CA GLN A 19 -8.70 -17.06 1.78
C GLN A 19 -10.20 -16.85 2.04
N ALA A 20 -10.74 -17.41 3.12
CA ALA A 20 -12.13 -17.22 3.53
C ALA A 20 -12.48 -15.76 3.92
N ARG A 21 -11.49 -14.92 4.20
CA ARG A 21 -11.65 -13.49 4.49
C ARG A 21 -11.57 -12.61 3.24
N CYS A 22 -11.10 -13.16 2.12
CA CYS A 22 -10.99 -12.41 0.88
C CYS A 22 -12.38 -12.12 0.31
N PRO A 23 -12.64 -10.89 -0.17
CA PRO A 23 -13.90 -10.55 -0.82
C PRO A 23 -14.03 -11.31 -2.15
N ALA A 24 -15.27 -11.47 -2.62
CA ALA A 24 -15.57 -12.24 -3.83
C ALA A 24 -14.85 -11.71 -5.10
N GLY A 25 -14.54 -10.41 -5.17
CA GLY A 25 -13.83 -9.82 -6.31
C GLY A 25 -12.32 -10.07 -6.34
N TRP A 26 -11.75 -10.73 -5.32
CA TRP A 26 -10.30 -10.97 -5.20
C TRP A 26 -9.90 -12.39 -5.59
N GLU A 27 -10.53 -12.98 -6.61
CA GLU A 27 -10.24 -14.36 -7.03
C GLU A 27 -8.82 -14.55 -7.60
N TYR A 28 -8.16 -13.44 -7.93
CA TYR A 28 -6.75 -13.38 -8.32
C TYR A 28 -5.80 -13.63 -7.12
N LEU A 29 -6.22 -13.31 -5.90
CA LEU A 29 -5.45 -13.55 -4.69
C LEU A 29 -5.70 -14.97 -4.19
N ARG A 30 -4.86 -15.91 -4.63
CA ARG A 30 -4.89 -17.32 -4.21
C ARG A 30 -3.80 -17.60 -3.19
N LEU A 31 -4.17 -17.68 -1.91
CA LEU A 31 -3.24 -17.99 -0.84
C LEU A 31 -2.79 -19.45 -0.90
N ARG A 32 -1.49 -19.67 -0.70
CA ARG A 32 -0.87 -21.00 -0.78
C ARG A 32 -0.11 -21.28 0.51
N GLY A 33 -0.55 -22.30 1.25
CA GLY A 33 0.20 -22.84 2.40
C GLY A 33 1.04 -24.05 2.01
N GLY A 34 1.87 -24.52 2.96
CA GLY A 34 2.80 -25.64 2.79
C GLY A 34 4.22 -25.18 2.50
N GLU A 35 5.15 -26.13 2.35
CA GLU A 35 6.59 -25.85 2.18
C GLU A 35 6.91 -25.06 0.91
N ASP A 36 6.15 -25.28 -0.18
CA ASP A 36 6.25 -24.54 -1.44
C ASP A 36 5.25 -23.37 -1.53
N GLY A 37 4.65 -22.99 -0.40
CA GLY A 37 3.64 -21.95 -0.27
C GLY A 37 4.22 -20.54 -0.16
N PHE A 38 3.45 -19.63 0.43
CA PHE A 38 3.92 -18.29 0.80
C PHE A 38 4.69 -18.33 2.11
N ASP A 39 5.60 -17.38 2.28
CA ASP A 39 6.20 -17.11 3.57
C ASP A 39 5.20 -16.41 4.47
N ALA A 40 5.29 -16.68 5.76
CA ALA A 40 4.53 -16.01 6.80
C ALA A 40 5.44 -15.57 7.94
N CYS A 41 5.02 -14.54 8.65
CA CYS A 41 5.53 -14.19 9.96
C CYS A 41 4.37 -13.96 10.93
N ASP A 42 4.59 -14.30 12.19
CA ASP A 42 3.60 -14.10 13.25
C ASP A 42 3.57 -12.63 13.68
N GLY A 43 2.37 -12.04 13.71
CA GLY A 43 2.15 -10.68 14.22
C GLY A 43 1.81 -10.66 15.72
N PRO A 44 1.71 -9.47 16.33
CA PRO A 44 1.90 -8.15 15.72
C PRO A 44 3.38 -7.86 15.42
N LEU A 45 3.65 -7.23 14.28
CA LEU A 45 4.99 -6.82 13.85
C LEU A 45 5.13 -5.31 14.00
N ARG A 46 6.08 -4.87 14.83
CA ARG A 46 6.45 -3.45 14.97
C ARG A 46 7.89 -3.26 14.55
N ILE A 47 8.12 -2.38 13.58
CA ILE A 47 9.45 -2.06 13.05
C ILE A 47 9.67 -0.56 13.18
N ASP A 48 10.67 -0.17 13.96
CA ASP A 48 11.11 1.21 13.98
C ASP A 48 11.93 1.47 12.71
N GLY A 49 11.47 2.36 11.84
CA GLY A 49 12.04 2.63 10.52
C GLY A 49 11.36 1.89 9.36
N ALA A 50 12.15 1.50 8.36
CA ALA A 50 11.66 0.94 7.11
C ALA A 50 11.53 -0.59 7.15
N LEU A 51 10.38 -1.10 6.69
CA LEU A 51 10.20 -2.49 6.31
C LEU A 51 10.22 -2.60 4.78
N GLU A 52 11.14 -3.42 4.27
CA GLU A 52 11.34 -3.65 2.85
C GLU A 52 11.01 -5.11 2.51
N ILE A 53 10.08 -5.32 1.58
CA ILE A 53 9.73 -6.63 1.03
C ILE A 53 10.31 -6.71 -0.39
N GLU A 54 11.49 -7.31 -0.49
CA GLU A 54 12.26 -7.35 -1.72
C GLU A 54 11.83 -8.43 -2.72
N GLU A 55 11.38 -9.57 -2.20
CA GLU A 55 11.04 -10.73 -3.04
C GLU A 55 9.99 -11.61 -2.38
N ASN A 56 9.38 -12.44 -3.23
CA ASN A 56 8.36 -13.43 -2.86
C ASN A 56 7.13 -12.79 -2.21
N VAL A 57 6.22 -13.65 -1.73
CA VAL A 57 5.03 -13.23 -0.99
C VAL A 57 5.29 -13.42 0.50
N LEU A 58 5.16 -12.36 1.28
CA LEU A 58 5.15 -12.40 2.74
C LEU A 58 3.74 -12.19 3.27
N VAL A 59 3.32 -13.03 4.21
CA VAL A 59 2.07 -12.91 4.94
C VAL A 59 2.35 -12.54 6.40
N VAL A 60 1.93 -11.36 6.84
CA VAL A 60 1.95 -10.98 8.26
C VAL A 60 0.66 -11.47 8.90
N LEU A 61 0.76 -12.46 9.78
CA LEU A 61 -0.37 -13.04 10.52
C LEU A 61 -0.72 -12.20 11.74
N GLY A 62 -1.16 -10.96 11.51
CA GLY A 62 -1.53 -10.00 12.53
C GLY A 62 -1.34 -8.57 12.03
N ASP A 63 -1.23 -7.64 12.97
CA ASP A 63 -1.03 -6.22 12.68
C ASP A 63 0.43 -5.92 12.28
N LEU A 64 0.62 -4.89 11.46
CA LEU A 64 1.91 -4.37 11.05
C LEU A 64 1.97 -2.86 11.29
N GLU A 65 2.98 -2.42 12.04
CA GLU A 65 3.31 -1.00 12.20
C GLU A 65 4.79 -0.76 11.83
N CYS A 66 5.03 0.19 10.93
CA CYS A 66 6.36 0.67 10.59
C CYS A 66 6.34 2.16 10.19
N ASP A 67 7.49 2.80 10.07
CA ASP A 67 7.52 4.20 9.58
C ASP A 67 7.32 4.21 8.06
N ILE A 68 8.12 3.41 7.35
CA ILE A 68 8.10 3.30 5.89
C ILE A 68 7.87 1.83 5.53
N LEU A 69 6.94 1.58 4.61
CA LEU A 69 6.73 0.27 3.99
C LEU A 69 7.09 0.36 2.51
N PHE A 70 7.99 -0.53 2.07
CA PHE A 70 8.32 -0.72 0.67
C PHE A 70 8.00 -2.15 0.23
N VAL A 71 7.26 -2.28 -0.86
CA VAL A 71 7.01 -3.58 -1.50
C VAL A 71 7.55 -3.51 -2.92
N ASN A 72 8.60 -4.28 -3.20
CA ASN A 72 9.25 -4.28 -4.52
C ASN A 72 8.38 -4.93 -5.61
N ASP A 73 8.63 -4.66 -6.88
CA ASP A 73 7.78 -5.01 -8.04
C ASP A 73 7.58 -6.53 -8.27
N ILE A 74 8.57 -7.33 -7.84
CA ILE A 74 8.54 -8.79 -7.85
C ILE A 74 8.04 -9.40 -6.53
N ALA A 75 7.69 -8.57 -5.55
CA ALA A 75 7.24 -9.00 -4.24
C ALA A 75 5.75 -8.79 -4.03
N SER A 76 5.21 -9.38 -2.98
CA SER A 76 3.91 -9.00 -2.46
C SER A 76 3.84 -9.13 -0.94
N LEU A 77 3.07 -8.25 -0.32
CA LEU A 77 2.80 -8.27 1.11
C LEU A 77 1.30 -8.46 1.35
N ILE A 78 0.97 -9.37 2.25
CA ILE A 78 -0.40 -9.60 2.72
C ILE A 78 -0.39 -9.38 4.23
N VAL A 79 -1.19 -8.43 4.72
CA VAL A 79 -1.34 -8.13 6.14
C VAL A 79 -2.70 -8.66 6.61
N ALA A 80 -2.70 -9.61 7.54
CA ALA A 80 -3.91 -10.24 8.04
C ALA A 80 -4.63 -9.42 9.13
N GLY A 81 -4.07 -8.29 9.56
CA GLY A 81 -4.62 -7.39 10.56
C GLY A 81 -4.61 -5.93 10.09
N GLU A 82 -4.41 -5.03 11.03
CA GLU A 82 -4.26 -3.59 10.78
C GLU A 82 -2.86 -3.26 10.22
N LEU A 83 -2.80 -2.40 9.20
CA LEU A 83 -1.57 -1.81 8.69
C LEU A 83 -1.49 -0.34 9.04
N ARG A 84 -0.48 0.05 9.82
CA ARG A 84 -0.14 1.44 10.10
C ARG A 84 1.24 1.77 9.55
N ALA A 85 1.32 2.80 8.74
CA ALA A 85 2.59 3.33 8.30
C ALA A 85 2.55 4.83 8.10
N GLN A 86 3.66 5.53 8.26
CA GLN A 86 3.72 6.93 7.81
C GLN A 86 3.65 6.96 6.28
N ALA A 87 4.47 6.14 5.63
CA ALA A 87 4.63 6.09 4.20
C ALA A 87 4.52 4.65 3.68
N ILE A 88 3.81 4.46 2.58
CA ILE A 88 3.75 3.19 1.86
C ILE A 88 4.11 3.46 0.40
N ILE A 89 5.09 2.73 -0.10
CA ILE A 89 5.49 2.69 -1.50
C ILE A 89 5.29 1.24 -1.98
N ALA A 90 4.22 1.01 -2.72
CA ALA A 90 3.87 -0.28 -3.27
C ALA A 90 4.23 -0.33 -4.75
N ASN A 91 5.36 -0.98 -5.07
CA ASN A 91 5.70 -1.37 -6.44
C ASN A 91 5.08 -2.73 -6.81
N GLY A 92 5.11 -3.64 -5.84
CA GLY A 92 4.49 -4.95 -5.88
C GLY A 92 3.07 -4.97 -5.30
N GLY A 93 2.51 -6.16 -5.18
CA GLY A 93 1.16 -6.32 -4.63
C GLY A 93 1.11 -6.07 -3.11
N LEU A 94 0.10 -5.35 -2.63
CA LEU A 94 -0.11 -5.10 -1.20
C LEU A 94 -1.57 -5.31 -0.82
N HIS A 95 -1.85 -6.25 0.07
CA HIS A 95 -3.22 -6.61 0.44
C HIS A 95 -3.39 -6.53 1.95
N VAL A 96 -4.30 -5.69 2.41
CA VAL A 96 -4.63 -5.49 3.82
C VAL A 96 -6.00 -6.12 4.09
N LEU A 97 -6.01 -7.27 4.75
CA LEU A 97 -7.22 -7.97 5.17
C LEU A 97 -7.77 -7.39 6.50
N GLY A 98 -7.64 -6.08 6.69
CA GLY A 98 -8.04 -5.35 7.88
C GLY A 98 -8.04 -3.85 7.60
N ASP A 99 -7.84 -3.05 8.65
CA ASP A 99 -7.80 -1.60 8.55
C ASP A 99 -6.44 -1.09 8.06
N LEU A 100 -6.45 0.07 7.41
CA LEU A 100 -5.26 0.78 6.93
C LEU A 100 -5.28 2.21 7.45
N ASP A 101 -4.17 2.66 8.03
CA ASP A 101 -3.93 4.07 8.35
C ASP A 101 -2.53 4.47 7.86
N CYS A 102 -2.47 5.41 6.91
CA CYS A 102 -1.20 5.96 6.48
C CYS A 102 -1.28 7.42 6.01
N GLN A 103 -0.17 8.16 6.13
CA GLN A 103 -0.13 9.56 5.66
C GLN A 103 0.03 9.63 4.15
N THR A 104 0.89 8.81 3.57
CA THR A 104 1.13 8.79 2.12
C THR A 104 1.19 7.37 1.61
N LEU A 105 0.37 7.08 0.60
CA LEU A 105 0.31 5.82 -0.12
C LEU A 105 0.61 6.09 -1.58
N VAL A 106 1.69 5.49 -2.09
CA VAL A 106 2.09 5.55 -3.49
C VAL A 106 2.02 4.14 -4.05
N GLY A 107 1.26 3.98 -5.13
CA GLY A 107 1.25 2.75 -5.92
C GLY A 107 1.93 3.03 -7.24
N LEU A 108 3.10 2.43 -7.45
CA LEU A 108 3.85 2.50 -8.69
C LEU A 108 3.77 1.11 -9.35
N SER A 109 3.26 0.96 -10.56
CA SER A 109 3.37 -0.38 -11.16
C SER A 109 3.44 -0.41 -12.66
N TYR A 110 4.60 -0.78 -13.19
CA TYR A 110 4.70 -1.16 -14.61
C TYR A 110 4.01 -2.49 -14.93
N GLY A 111 3.54 -3.23 -13.92
CA GLY A 111 2.97 -4.56 -14.05
C GLY A 111 1.50 -4.67 -13.64
N ASP A 112 0.77 -3.55 -13.57
CA ASP A 112 -0.64 -3.49 -13.16
C ASP A 112 -0.90 -4.26 -11.84
N ARG A 113 0.00 -4.11 -10.86
CA ARG A 113 -0.17 -4.72 -9.54
C ARG A 113 -1.41 -4.15 -8.86
N ILE A 114 -1.89 -4.87 -7.85
CA ILE A 114 -3.12 -4.52 -7.13
C ILE A 114 -2.78 -4.26 -5.66
N PHE A 115 -3.22 -3.10 -5.19
CA PHE A 115 -3.33 -2.76 -3.79
C PHE A 115 -4.77 -3.03 -3.38
N GLY A 116 -4.97 -3.75 -2.28
CA GLY A 116 -6.30 -4.05 -1.78
C GLY A 116 -6.44 -3.75 -0.30
N CYS A 117 -7.56 -3.19 0.13
CA CYS A 117 -7.91 -3.07 1.55
C CYS A 117 -9.38 -3.44 1.80
N THR A 118 -9.60 -4.37 2.72
CA THR A 118 -10.94 -4.89 3.04
C THR A 118 -11.64 -4.15 4.19
N GLY A 119 -10.88 -3.53 5.10
CA GLY A 119 -11.39 -2.80 6.25
C GLY A 119 -11.57 -1.31 5.99
N ARG A 120 -11.40 -0.51 7.04
CA ARG A 120 -11.36 0.96 6.94
C ARG A 120 -9.98 1.40 6.49
N ALA A 121 -9.92 2.07 5.36
CA ALA A 121 -8.73 2.76 4.87
C ALA A 121 -8.84 4.27 5.14
N ARG A 122 -7.87 4.80 5.88
CA ARG A 122 -7.63 6.24 6.05
C ARG A 122 -6.27 6.59 5.46
N VAL A 123 -6.27 7.43 4.44
CA VAL A 123 -5.06 7.78 3.70
C VAL A 123 -4.95 9.30 3.59
N GLY A 124 -3.88 9.91 4.10
CA GLY A 124 -3.68 11.36 3.90
C GLY A 124 -3.60 11.71 2.42
N THR A 125 -2.67 11.11 1.70
CA THR A 125 -2.48 11.31 0.26
C THR A 125 -2.26 9.99 -0.46
N LEU A 126 -3.11 9.73 -1.45
CA LEU A 126 -3.00 8.60 -2.36
C LEU A 126 -2.50 9.09 -3.71
N ILE A 127 -1.37 8.57 -4.15
CA ILE A 127 -0.80 8.79 -5.49
C ILE A 127 -0.85 7.45 -6.22
N GLU A 128 -1.61 7.40 -7.30
CA GLU A 128 -1.70 6.22 -8.15
C GLU A 128 -0.93 6.49 -9.43
N ASP A 129 0.06 5.66 -9.71
CA ASP A 129 0.79 5.65 -10.97
C ASP A 129 0.99 4.22 -11.50
N ALA A 130 0.07 3.83 -12.37
CA ALA A 130 -0.03 2.54 -13.03
C ALA A 130 -0.36 1.36 -12.09
N HIS A 131 -0.86 1.64 -10.90
CA HIS A 131 -1.25 0.63 -9.91
C HIS A 131 -2.77 0.60 -9.73
N THR A 132 -3.40 -0.57 -9.71
CA THR A 132 -4.82 -0.63 -9.35
C THR A 132 -4.98 -0.60 -7.84
N PHE A 133 -5.89 0.22 -7.34
CA PHE A 133 -6.31 0.25 -5.94
C PHE A 133 -7.76 -0.24 -5.81
N ASP A 134 -7.99 -1.17 -4.89
CA ASP A 134 -9.31 -1.72 -4.60
C ASP A 134 -9.63 -1.62 -3.10
N PHE A 135 -10.46 -0.64 -2.75
CA PHE A 135 -10.95 -0.42 -1.39
C PHE A 135 -12.38 -0.96 -1.27
N VAL A 136 -12.56 -1.98 -0.43
CA VAL A 136 -13.86 -2.67 -0.29
C VAL A 136 -14.67 -2.15 0.89
N GLY A 137 -14.03 -1.89 2.03
CA GLY A 137 -14.69 -1.46 3.26
C GLY A 137 -15.13 -0.01 3.22
N THR A 138 -14.44 0.86 3.97
CA THR A 138 -14.66 2.32 3.91
C THR A 138 -13.37 3.01 3.51
N PHE A 139 -13.47 4.08 2.72
CA PHE A 139 -12.30 4.84 2.27
C PHE A 139 -12.43 6.32 2.62
N GLU A 140 -11.44 6.85 3.33
CA GLU A 140 -11.29 8.28 3.57
C GLU A 140 -9.91 8.75 3.10
N ALA A 141 -9.87 9.82 2.31
CA ALA A 141 -8.63 10.46 1.92
C ALA A 141 -8.68 12.00 1.90
N ASP A 142 -7.58 12.64 2.28
CA ASP A 142 -7.47 14.10 2.17
C ASP A 142 -7.15 14.52 0.73
N LEU A 143 -6.48 13.65 -0.03
CA LEU A 143 -6.12 13.86 -1.43
C LEU A 143 -5.99 12.53 -2.17
N ILE A 144 -6.57 12.46 -3.39
CA ILE A 144 -6.20 11.45 -4.39
C ILE A 144 -5.65 12.11 -5.65
N ALA A 145 -4.55 11.55 -6.18
CA ALA A 145 -3.90 11.97 -7.41
C ALA A 145 -3.65 10.77 -8.33
N PRO A 146 -4.68 10.33 -9.08
CA PRO A 146 -4.56 9.25 -10.05
C PRO A 146 -3.86 9.74 -11.32
N GLN A 147 -3.02 8.90 -11.91
CA GLN A 147 -2.28 9.21 -13.14
C GLN A 147 -2.71 8.29 -14.30
N SER A 148 -2.80 6.98 -14.04
CA SER A 148 -2.72 6.00 -15.13
C SER A 148 -3.73 4.85 -15.02
N ASN A 149 -4.18 4.49 -13.81
CA ASN A 149 -4.99 3.30 -13.59
C ASN A 149 -6.22 3.59 -12.71
N VAL A 150 -6.79 2.55 -12.10
CA VAL A 150 -8.07 2.61 -11.40
C VAL A 150 -7.88 2.70 -9.89
N ILE A 151 -8.62 3.64 -9.28
CA ILE A 151 -8.87 3.67 -7.84
C ILE A 151 -10.35 3.34 -7.61
N ALA A 152 -10.63 2.08 -7.28
CA ALA A 152 -11.96 1.60 -6.94
C ALA A 152 -12.24 1.85 -5.46
N VAL A 153 -13.32 2.58 -5.19
CA VAL A 153 -13.71 3.00 -3.83
C VAL A 153 -15.18 2.66 -3.58
N PRO A 154 -15.58 2.43 -2.32
CA PRO A 154 -16.97 2.15 -1.99
C PRO A 154 -17.87 3.39 -2.19
N GLU A 155 -19.18 3.20 -2.35
CA GLU A 155 -20.13 4.30 -2.61
C GLU A 155 -20.12 5.40 -1.53
N ASN A 156 -19.74 5.05 -0.30
CA ASN A 156 -19.66 5.94 0.85
C ASN A 156 -18.26 6.54 1.07
N ALA A 157 -17.36 6.46 0.10
CA ALA A 157 -16.02 7.02 0.18
C ALA A 157 -16.05 8.55 0.42
N ARG A 158 -15.10 9.04 1.21
CA ARG A 158 -14.94 10.47 1.54
C ARG A 158 -13.59 10.95 1.06
N ILE A 159 -13.60 11.83 0.07
CA ILE A 159 -12.39 12.34 -0.57
C ILE A 159 -12.45 13.87 -0.50
N ALA A 160 -11.49 14.50 0.18
CA ALA A 160 -11.50 15.95 0.34
C ALA A 160 -11.00 16.68 -0.91
N ARG A 161 -9.97 16.14 -1.57
CA ARG A 161 -9.42 16.66 -2.85
C ARG A 161 -9.23 15.51 -3.82
N ASP A 162 -9.72 15.69 -5.03
CA ASP A 162 -9.78 14.65 -6.04
C ASP A 162 -9.29 15.16 -7.38
N PHE A 163 -8.17 14.61 -7.84
CA PHE A 163 -7.50 15.00 -9.07
C PHE A 163 -7.53 13.88 -10.11
N ARG A 164 -8.66 13.17 -10.26
CA ARG A 164 -8.88 12.07 -11.25
C ARG A 164 -8.58 12.40 -12.72
N HIS A 165 -8.27 13.65 -13.05
CA HIS A 165 -7.80 14.07 -14.38
C HIS A 165 -6.34 14.55 -14.37
N GLY A 166 -5.56 14.04 -13.41
CA GLY A 166 -4.24 14.56 -13.08
C GLY A 166 -4.32 15.88 -12.31
N MET A 167 -3.17 16.28 -11.77
CA MET A 167 -2.99 17.60 -11.17
C MET A 167 -2.36 18.54 -12.18
N ASP A 168 -2.93 19.73 -12.34
CA ASP A 168 -2.24 20.82 -13.01
C ASP A 168 -1.10 21.37 -12.16
N ALA A 169 -0.24 22.20 -12.77
CA ALA A 169 0.95 22.71 -12.11
C ALA A 169 0.65 23.66 -10.93
N GLN A 170 -0.54 24.27 -10.86
CA GLN A 170 -0.93 25.08 -9.73
C GLN A 170 -1.42 24.17 -8.58
N GLN A 171 -2.27 23.19 -8.89
CA GLN A 171 -2.76 22.20 -7.93
C GLN A 171 -1.62 21.42 -7.28
N ALA A 172 -0.63 20.98 -8.08
CA ALA A 172 0.56 20.30 -7.57
C ALA A 172 1.34 21.20 -6.60
N ARG A 173 1.52 22.49 -6.92
CA ARG A 173 2.15 23.48 -6.02
C ARG A 173 1.32 23.77 -4.78
N GLU A 174 0.01 23.64 -4.80
CA GLU A 174 -0.84 23.85 -3.62
C GLU A 174 -0.82 22.63 -2.70
N ALA A 175 -0.68 21.42 -3.25
CA ALA A 175 -0.75 20.17 -2.51
C ALA A 175 0.61 19.67 -1.99
N PHE A 176 1.71 19.93 -2.72
CA PHE A 176 3.01 19.30 -2.47
C PHE A 176 4.14 20.31 -2.26
N VAL A 177 5.17 19.91 -1.52
CA VAL A 177 6.40 20.68 -1.35
C VAL A 177 7.17 20.79 -2.67
N GLU A 178 7.89 21.90 -2.89
CA GLU A 178 8.59 22.15 -4.17
C GLU A 178 9.62 21.07 -4.52
N SER A 179 10.18 20.38 -3.52
CA SER A 179 11.20 19.35 -3.75
C SER A 179 10.70 18.12 -4.50
N VAL A 180 9.38 17.89 -4.55
CA VAL A 180 8.79 16.75 -5.29
C VAL A 180 8.14 17.18 -6.61
N LEU A 181 8.41 18.40 -7.05
CA LEU A 181 7.89 18.94 -8.30
C LEU A 181 9.01 19.04 -9.35
N GLU A 182 8.68 18.75 -10.60
CA GLU A 182 9.52 18.98 -11.77
C GLU A 182 8.73 19.80 -12.80
N ASP A 183 9.26 20.95 -13.19
CA ASP A 183 8.58 21.95 -14.03
C ASP A 183 7.16 22.33 -13.56
N GLY A 184 6.91 22.17 -12.25
CA GLY A 184 5.63 22.41 -11.60
C GLY A 184 4.65 21.24 -11.65
N ALA A 185 4.96 20.14 -12.33
CA ALA A 185 4.20 18.89 -12.27
C ALA A 185 4.70 18.01 -11.11
N LEU A 186 3.87 17.08 -10.65
CA LEU A 186 4.26 16.09 -9.64
C LEU A 186 5.26 15.10 -10.25
N ASP A 187 6.42 14.96 -9.64
CA ASP A 187 7.43 13.95 -9.97
C ASP A 187 7.34 12.82 -8.92
N VAL A 188 6.77 11.69 -9.32
CA VAL A 188 6.50 10.57 -8.40
C VAL A 188 7.80 9.89 -7.93
N ASP A 189 8.85 9.89 -8.76
CA ASP A 189 10.17 9.37 -8.37
C ASP A 189 10.78 10.22 -7.26
N ARG A 190 10.63 11.55 -7.34
CA ARG A 190 11.03 12.45 -6.25
C ARG A 190 10.16 12.28 -5.01
N VAL A 191 8.86 12.05 -5.15
CA VAL A 191 8.00 11.72 -4.01
C VAL A 191 8.55 10.50 -3.27
N CYS A 192 8.84 9.41 -3.99
CA CYS A 192 9.37 8.19 -3.39
C CYS A 192 10.73 8.43 -2.73
N SER A 193 11.59 9.24 -3.36
CA SER A 193 12.88 9.63 -2.78
C SER A 193 12.73 10.38 -1.45
N VAL A 194 11.79 11.32 -1.37
CA VAL A 194 11.49 12.08 -0.14
C VAL A 194 10.90 11.17 0.95
N LEU A 195 9.99 10.26 0.58
CA LEU A 195 9.43 9.26 1.49
C LEU A 195 10.52 8.35 2.05
N TRP A 196 11.50 7.94 1.23
CA TRP A 196 12.63 7.11 1.66
C TRP A 196 13.50 7.77 2.74
N GLU A 197 13.56 9.10 2.71
CA GLU A 197 14.26 9.89 3.72
C GLU A 197 13.43 10.08 5.01
N GLY A 198 12.26 9.42 5.13
CA GLY A 198 11.35 9.53 6.27
C GLY A 198 10.56 10.85 6.28
N ARG A 199 10.50 11.54 5.14
CA ARG A 199 9.79 12.83 5.00
C ARG A 199 8.47 12.61 4.28
N SER A 200 7.42 13.30 4.70
CA SER A 200 6.17 13.33 3.94
C SER A 200 6.27 14.38 2.82
N PRO A 201 5.77 14.10 1.60
CA PRO A 201 5.73 15.06 0.51
C PRO A 201 4.61 16.11 0.69
N LEU A 202 3.73 15.93 1.68
CA LEU A 202 2.67 16.89 2.01
C LEU A 202 3.25 18.18 2.59
N ARG A 203 2.64 19.31 2.22
CA ARG A 203 2.95 20.64 2.79
C ARG A 203 2.43 20.81 4.21
#